data_AF-A0A497PCH1-F1
#
_entry.id   AF-A0A497PCH1-F1
#
_cell.length_a   1.000
_cell.length_b   1.000
_cell.length_c   1.000
_cell.angle_alpha   90.00
_cell.angle_beta   90.00
_cell.angle_gamma   90.00
#
_symmetry.space_group_name_H-M   'P 1'
#
loop_
_entity.id
_entity.type
_entity.pdbx_description
1 polymer ?
#
loop_
_entity_poly.entity_id
_entity_poly.type
_entity_poly.pdbx_seq_one_letter_code
_entity_poly.pdbx_strand_id
1 'polypeptide(L)'
;MSWHDEQKEPSQMQIPIDVTVTISIVASLLSMLLSIELILIWRSYENRLLTDLPLLFGLSFIFQGANMLMQTLVLAGVFPDTLDFLRVRACVIYFVMTPPLPGLLQIWAHKYKRYHSRVLLAYTVYWFVVVVLAPSAVVLMGLLYPIMMIPGIGFIITFAITWRTGRLKEIRSDLALLGLVVIIVSQSLKIPLRPLGLSFVSDILNAIGIFVGGLAFILPRMAGTVSTKAIPAEDTAPIIT
;
A
#
# COMPACT_ATOMS: atom_id res chain seq x y z
N MET A 1 -20.79 35.43 -49.54
CA MET A 1 -20.29 34.05 -49.47
C MET A 1 -19.33 34.02 -48.28
N SER A 2 -19.85 33.65 -47.11
CA SER A 2 -19.23 33.85 -45.80
C SER A 2 -18.44 32.61 -45.41
N TRP A 3 -17.11 32.75 -45.35
CA TRP A 3 -16.13 31.73 -44.95
C TRP A 3 -15.98 31.67 -43.42
N HIS A 4 -17.10 31.54 -42.70
CA HIS A 4 -17.05 31.15 -41.28
C HIS A 4 -17.17 29.64 -41.18
N ASP A 5 -16.07 28.96 -41.52
CA ASP A 5 -15.84 27.58 -41.10
C ASP A 5 -15.62 27.58 -39.59
N GLU A 6 -16.69 27.28 -38.89
CA GLU A 6 -16.76 26.93 -37.48
C GLU A 6 -15.92 25.65 -37.28
N GLN A 7 -14.61 25.82 -37.05
CA GLN A 7 -13.76 24.74 -36.55
C GLN A 7 -14.25 24.33 -35.17
N LYS A 8 -15.17 23.37 -35.13
CA LYS A 8 -15.43 22.54 -33.94
C LYS A 8 -14.15 21.75 -33.64
N GLU A 9 -13.31 22.31 -32.77
CA GLU A 9 -12.19 21.58 -32.21
C GLU A 9 -12.66 20.34 -31.43
N PRO A 10 -11.90 19.24 -31.49
CA PRO A 10 -12.38 17.91 -31.15
C PRO A 10 -12.56 17.72 -29.65
N SER A 11 -13.76 17.32 -29.25
CA SER A 11 -14.15 16.81 -27.93
C SER A 11 -13.43 15.52 -27.46
N GLN A 12 -12.34 15.14 -28.12
CA GLN A 12 -11.67 13.85 -27.91
C GLN A 12 -10.63 13.85 -26.78
N MET A 13 -10.26 15.02 -26.23
CA MET A 13 -9.30 15.11 -25.12
C MET A 13 -9.93 15.00 -23.73
N GLN A 14 -11.26 15.11 -23.59
CA GLN A 14 -11.97 15.03 -22.30
C GLN A 14 -12.13 13.60 -21.78
N ILE A 15 -12.41 12.65 -22.67
CA ILE A 15 -12.70 11.25 -22.33
C ILE A 15 -11.59 10.57 -21.49
N PRO A 16 -10.28 10.68 -21.81
CA PRO A 16 -9.25 9.99 -21.02
C PRO A 16 -9.06 10.57 -19.60
N ILE A 17 -9.35 11.86 -19.40
CA ILE A 17 -9.27 12.52 -18.09
C ILE A 17 -10.39 12.01 -17.20
N ASP A 18 -11.62 11.94 -17.73
CA ASP A 18 -12.80 11.49 -17.00
C ASP A 18 -12.67 10.04 -16.52
N VAL A 19 -12.11 9.16 -17.34
CA VAL A 19 -11.89 7.75 -16.99
C VAL A 19 -10.84 7.62 -15.88
N THR A 20 -9.73 8.35 -15.99
CA THR A 20 -8.64 8.31 -14.99
C THR A 20 -9.10 8.81 -13.62
N VAL A 21 -9.84 9.91 -13.60
CA VAL A 21 -10.45 10.47 -12.39
C VAL A 21 -11.41 9.46 -11.76
N THR A 22 -12.32 8.90 -12.55
CA THR A 22 -13.30 7.90 -12.08
C THR A 22 -12.61 6.69 -11.45
N ILE A 23 -11.62 6.11 -12.12
CA ILE A 23 -10.87 4.95 -11.61
C ILE A 23 -10.14 5.30 -10.31
N SER A 24 -9.55 6.49 -10.24
CA SER A 24 -8.82 6.94 -9.04
C SER A 24 -9.75 7.13 -7.84
N ILE A 25 -10.97 7.64 -8.06
CA ILE A 25 -12.01 7.73 -7.02
C ILE A 25 -12.40 6.33 -6.54
N VAL A 26 -12.72 5.42 -7.46
CA VAL A 26 -13.11 4.04 -7.12
C VAL A 26 -11.99 3.34 -6.33
N ALA A 27 -10.75 3.46 -6.77
CA ALA A 27 -9.61 2.86 -6.09
C ALA A 27 -9.34 3.50 -4.70
N SER A 28 -9.56 4.81 -4.56
CA SER A 28 -9.51 5.49 -3.26
C SER A 28 -10.56 4.93 -2.30
N LEU A 29 -11.82 4.85 -2.74
CA LEU A 29 -12.93 4.31 -1.94
C LEU A 29 -12.67 2.86 -1.57
N LEU A 30 -12.23 2.04 -2.52
CA LEU A 30 -11.88 0.65 -2.27
C LEU A 30 -10.77 0.53 -1.22
N SER A 31 -9.73 1.36 -1.29
CA SER A 31 -8.65 1.36 -0.31
C SER A 31 -9.17 1.71 1.10
N MET A 32 -10.06 2.71 1.20
CA MET A 32 -10.66 3.08 2.48
C MET A 32 -11.55 1.97 3.05
N LEU A 33 -12.38 1.32 2.21
CA LEU A 33 -13.22 0.20 2.63
C LEU A 33 -12.38 -0.99 3.11
N LEU A 34 -11.37 -1.39 2.33
CA LEU A 34 -10.43 -2.44 2.72
C LEU A 34 -9.73 -2.12 4.03
N SER A 35 -9.33 -0.87 4.24
CA SER A 35 -8.73 -0.47 5.51
C SER A 35 -9.68 -0.64 6.69
N ILE A 36 -10.95 -0.26 6.55
CA ILE A 36 -11.92 -0.38 7.63
C ILE A 36 -12.08 -1.85 7.98
N GLU A 37 -12.28 -2.71 6.98
CA GLU A 37 -12.39 -4.17 7.17
C GLU A 37 -11.16 -4.76 7.88
N LEU A 38 -9.95 -4.40 7.45
CA LEU A 38 -8.72 -4.89 8.10
C LEU A 38 -8.58 -4.44 9.54
N ILE A 39 -8.96 -3.21 9.86
CA ILE A 39 -8.94 -2.69 11.23
C ILE A 39 -10.01 -3.39 12.08
N LEU A 40 -11.18 -3.70 11.51
CA LEU A 40 -12.21 -4.47 12.19
C LEU A 40 -11.76 -5.92 12.47
N ILE A 41 -11.08 -6.56 11.51
CA ILE A 41 -10.45 -7.89 11.70
C ILE A 41 -9.40 -7.83 12.80
N TRP A 42 -8.52 -6.83 12.80
CA TRP A 42 -7.53 -6.67 13.87
C TRP A 42 -8.20 -6.45 15.25
N ARG A 43 -9.31 -5.70 15.29
CA ARG A 43 -10.05 -5.48 16.53
C ARG A 43 -10.70 -6.75 17.09
N SER A 44 -11.02 -7.72 16.23
CA SER A 44 -11.61 -8.99 16.67
C SER A 44 -10.59 -9.98 17.25
N TYR A 45 -9.28 -9.73 17.08
CA TYR A 45 -8.25 -10.56 17.69
C TYR A 45 -8.26 -10.41 19.22
N GLU A 46 -8.12 -11.55 19.92
CA GLU A 46 -8.06 -11.62 21.38
C GLU A 46 -6.76 -10.98 21.91
N ASN A 47 -5.62 -11.36 21.32
CA ASN A 47 -4.30 -10.81 21.62
C ASN A 47 -3.86 -9.87 20.50
N ARG A 48 -4.11 -8.57 20.67
CA ARG A 48 -3.79 -7.54 19.68
C ARG A 48 -2.36 -7.04 19.85
N LEU A 49 -1.57 -7.11 18.78
CA LEU A 49 -0.26 -6.47 18.70
C LEU A 49 -0.30 -5.31 17.70
N LEU A 50 0.48 -4.26 17.96
CA LEU A 50 0.60 -3.12 17.03
C LEU A 50 1.35 -3.47 15.73
N THR A 51 1.88 -4.68 15.65
CA THR A 51 2.66 -5.18 14.52
C THR A 51 1.91 -6.25 13.73
N ASP A 52 0.63 -6.47 14.04
CA ASP A 52 -0.22 -7.42 13.33
C ASP A 52 -0.45 -6.96 11.90
N LEU A 53 -0.34 -7.88 10.94
CA LEU A 53 -0.43 -7.57 9.51
C LEU A 53 -1.74 -6.84 9.14
N PRO A 54 -2.94 -7.24 9.62
CA PRO A 54 -4.16 -6.52 9.28
C PRO A 54 -4.12 -5.04 9.72
N LEU A 55 -3.57 -4.73 10.90
CA LEU A 55 -3.42 -3.35 11.34
C LEU A 55 -2.45 -2.56 10.46
N LEU A 56 -1.27 -3.14 10.18
CA LEU A 56 -0.23 -2.47 9.38
C LEU A 56 -0.74 -2.17 7.96
N PHE A 57 -1.37 -3.14 7.31
CA PHE A 57 -1.95 -2.97 5.98
C PHE A 57 -3.19 -2.07 6.00
N GLY A 58 -4.03 -2.16 7.03
CA GLY A 58 -5.18 -1.27 7.22
C GLY A 58 -4.75 0.19 7.25
N LEU A 59 -3.85 0.55 8.18
CA LEU A 59 -3.31 1.92 8.25
C LEU A 59 -2.72 2.38 6.91
N SER A 60 -1.94 1.51 6.25
CA SER A 60 -1.36 1.82 4.95
C SER A 60 -2.43 2.11 3.90
N PHE A 61 -3.54 1.35 3.89
CA PHE A 61 -4.65 1.54 2.94
C PHE A 61 -5.48 2.79 3.21
N ILE A 62 -5.67 3.22 4.47
CA ILE A 62 -6.28 4.53 4.79
C ILE A 62 -5.49 5.65 4.12
N PHE A 63 -4.17 5.69 4.37
CA PHE A 63 -3.32 6.74 3.83
C PHE A 63 -3.17 6.62 2.31
N GLN A 64 -3.24 5.40 1.77
CA GLN A 64 -3.22 5.18 0.33
C GLN A 64 -4.49 5.72 -0.32
N GLY A 65 -5.66 5.50 0.30
CA GLY A 65 -6.92 6.11 -0.13
C GLY A 65 -6.82 7.64 -0.14
N ALA A 66 -6.33 8.24 0.95
CA ALA A 66 -6.10 9.68 1.02
C ALA A 66 -5.14 10.19 -0.08
N ASN A 67 -4.03 9.48 -0.30
CA ASN A 67 -3.07 9.79 -1.37
C ASN A 67 -3.70 9.71 -2.78
N MET A 68 -4.53 8.71 -3.04
CA MET A 68 -5.24 8.60 -4.31
C MET A 68 -6.26 9.72 -4.48
N LEU A 69 -7.01 10.07 -3.44
CA LEU A 69 -7.93 11.19 -3.47
C LEU A 69 -7.22 12.51 -3.78
N MET A 70 -6.07 12.79 -3.14
CA MET A 70 -5.25 13.96 -3.45
C MET A 70 -4.80 13.97 -4.92
N GLN A 71 -4.38 12.82 -5.45
CA GLN A 71 -4.01 12.72 -6.86
C GLN A 71 -5.21 12.99 -7.78
N THR A 72 -6.38 12.46 -7.46
CA THR A 72 -7.62 12.70 -8.20
C THR A 72 -7.95 14.19 -8.25
N LEU A 73 -7.80 14.92 -7.14
CA LEU A 73 -8.12 16.35 -7.10
C LEU A 73 -7.19 17.17 -8.00
N VAL A 74 -5.92 16.76 -8.14
CA VAL A 74 -5.00 17.38 -9.10
C VAL A 74 -5.41 17.05 -10.53
N LEU A 75 -5.74 15.79 -10.81
CA LEU A 75 -6.18 15.35 -12.14
C LEU A 75 -7.49 16.03 -12.58
N ALA A 76 -8.40 16.29 -11.64
CA ALA A 76 -9.64 17.02 -11.87
C ALA A 76 -9.45 18.54 -12.02
N GLY A 77 -8.22 19.05 -11.89
CA GLY A 77 -7.92 20.48 -11.96
C GLY A 77 -8.38 21.29 -10.74
N VAL A 78 -8.80 20.62 -9.66
CA VAL A 78 -9.23 21.27 -8.40
C VAL A 78 -8.02 21.84 -7.65
N PHE A 79 -6.90 21.11 -7.64
CA PHE A 79 -5.62 21.59 -7.11
C PHE A 79 -4.57 21.67 -8.22
N PRO A 80 -3.67 22.67 -8.19
CA PRO A 80 -2.62 22.80 -9.18
C PRO A 80 -1.50 21.77 -8.93
N ASP A 81 -0.94 21.20 -10.01
CA ASP A 81 0.20 20.27 -9.96
C ASP A 81 1.51 21.03 -9.66
N THR A 82 1.66 21.44 -8.39
CA THR A 82 2.80 22.24 -7.91
C THR A 82 3.71 21.40 -7.02
N LEU A 83 4.97 21.83 -6.90
CA LEU A 83 5.94 21.20 -5.99
C LEU A 83 5.43 21.19 -4.54
N ASP A 84 4.79 22.26 -4.07
CA ASP A 84 4.31 22.36 -2.70
C ASP A 84 3.16 21.38 -2.43
N PHE A 85 2.21 21.24 -3.36
CA PHE A 85 1.18 20.21 -3.24
C PHE A 85 1.78 18.80 -3.26
N LEU A 86 2.79 18.56 -4.10
CA LEU A 86 3.51 17.30 -4.13
C LEU A 86 4.24 17.01 -2.82
N ARG A 87 4.80 18.01 -2.14
CA ARG A 87 5.41 17.87 -0.81
C ARG A 87 4.38 17.46 0.25
N VAL A 88 3.21 18.11 0.27
CA VAL A 88 2.11 17.72 1.16
C VAL A 88 1.68 16.28 0.90
N ARG A 89 1.54 15.91 -0.38
CA ARG A 89 1.22 14.54 -0.78
C ARG A 89 2.30 13.55 -0.35
N ALA A 90 3.58 13.91 -0.45
CA ALA A 90 4.68 13.08 0.01
C ALA A 90 4.63 12.82 1.54
N CYS A 91 4.14 13.78 2.33
CA CYS A 91 3.86 13.57 3.75
C CYS A 91 2.74 12.54 3.99
N VAL A 92 1.71 12.52 3.14
CA VAL A 92 0.67 11.47 3.24
C VAL A 92 1.24 10.10 2.85
N ILE A 93 2.04 10.04 1.78
CA ILE A 93 2.67 8.78 1.34
C ILE A 93 3.64 8.23 2.40
N TYR A 94 4.30 9.07 3.20
CA TYR A 94 5.10 8.62 4.33
C TYR A 94 4.31 7.68 5.25
N PHE A 95 3.05 8.02 5.55
CA PHE A 95 2.19 7.18 6.39
C PHE A 95 1.64 5.94 5.68
N VAL A 96 1.70 5.88 4.34
CA VAL A 96 1.46 4.62 3.60
C VAL A 96 2.62 3.66 3.81
N MET A 97 3.86 4.17 3.79
CA MET A 97 5.06 3.34 3.77
C MET A 97 5.61 3.03 5.16
N THR A 98 5.26 3.82 6.17
CA THR A 98 5.79 3.66 7.54
C THR A 98 5.22 2.46 8.28
N PRO A 99 3.89 2.19 8.32
CA PRO A 99 3.34 1.05 9.05
C PRO A 99 3.91 -0.33 8.63
N PRO A 100 4.15 -0.61 7.34
CA PRO A 100 4.72 -1.89 6.92
C PRO A 100 6.17 -2.12 7.43
N LEU A 101 6.96 -1.07 7.66
CA LEU A 101 8.38 -1.18 8.01
C LEU A 101 8.66 -1.87 9.36
N PRO A 102 8.02 -1.51 10.49
CA PRO A 102 8.15 -2.25 11.74
C PRO A 102 7.85 -3.74 11.60
N GLY A 103 6.82 -4.10 10.83
CA GLY A 103 6.48 -5.50 10.56
C GLY A 103 7.62 -6.24 9.85
N LEU A 104 8.21 -5.64 8.81
CA LEU A 104 9.37 -6.22 8.13
C LEU A 104 10.58 -6.35 9.04
N LEU A 105 10.89 -5.33 9.83
CA LEU A 105 12.00 -5.36 10.77
C LEU A 105 11.81 -6.46 11.82
N GLN A 106 10.58 -6.66 12.29
CA GLN A 106 10.25 -7.72 13.23
C GLN A 106 10.38 -9.11 12.62
N ILE A 107 10.01 -9.28 11.35
CA ILE A 107 10.13 -10.57 10.64
C ILE A 107 11.59 -10.87 10.30
N TRP A 108 12.27 -9.97 9.60
CA TRP A 108 13.60 -10.21 9.04
C TRP A 108 14.73 -9.94 10.03
N ALA A 109 14.58 -8.95 10.90
CA ALA A 109 15.61 -8.50 11.82
C ALA A 109 15.22 -8.75 13.29
N HIS A 110 14.52 -9.86 13.59
CA HIS A 110 14.05 -10.20 14.94
C HIS A 110 15.17 -10.27 16.00
N LYS A 111 16.42 -10.57 15.60
CA LYS A 111 17.58 -10.60 16.51
C LYS A 111 18.10 -9.20 16.87
N TYR A 112 17.80 -8.20 16.05
CA TYR A 112 18.36 -6.85 16.13
C TYR A 112 17.35 -5.80 16.61
N LYS A 113 16.39 -6.20 17.46
CA LYS A 113 15.31 -5.32 17.97
C LYS A 113 15.78 -3.96 18.50
N ARG A 114 16.94 -3.92 19.15
CA ARG A 114 17.55 -2.68 19.69
C ARG A 114 17.84 -1.61 18.61
N TYR A 115 17.98 -2.01 17.35
CA TYR A 115 18.27 -1.13 16.23
C TYR A 115 17.02 -0.73 15.44
N HIS A 116 15.85 -1.33 15.70
CA HIS A 116 14.63 -1.05 14.93
C HIS A 116 14.24 0.42 15.00
N SER A 117 14.26 1.02 16.19
CA SER A 117 13.97 2.45 16.38
C SER A 117 14.94 3.35 15.64
N ARG A 118 16.22 2.97 15.54
CA ARG A 118 17.24 3.74 14.80
C ARG A 118 17.02 3.68 13.30
N VAL A 119 16.62 2.52 12.77
CA VAL A 119 16.29 2.36 11.35
C VAL A 119 15.05 3.18 10.99
N LEU A 120 14.00 3.10 11.82
CA LEU A 120 12.80 3.92 11.62
C LEU A 120 13.11 5.41 11.71
N LEU A 121 13.90 5.84 12.69
CA LEU A 121 14.32 7.24 12.80
C LEU A 121 15.13 7.68 11.57
N ALA A 122 16.09 6.88 11.11
CA ALA A 122 16.88 7.20 9.92
C ALA A 122 15.99 7.32 8.66
N TYR A 123 15.03 6.41 8.51
CA TYR A 123 14.03 6.45 7.44
C TYR A 123 13.19 7.74 7.51
N THR A 124 12.66 8.08 8.68
CA THR A 124 11.86 9.30 8.90
C THR A 124 12.67 10.56 8.61
N VAL A 125 13.89 10.65 9.16
CA VAL A 125 14.77 11.80 8.95
C VAL A 125 15.09 11.96 7.47
N TYR A 126 15.50 10.88 6.79
CA TYR A 126 15.75 10.92 5.35
C TYR A 126 14.53 11.43 4.58
N TRP A 127 13.34 10.88 4.87
CA TRP A 127 12.12 11.24 4.16
C TRP A 127 11.83 12.74 4.24
N PHE A 128 11.85 13.29 5.46
CA PHE A 128 11.55 14.72 5.65
C PHE A 128 12.67 15.63 5.13
N VAL A 129 13.93 15.23 5.24
CA VAL A 129 15.05 15.96 4.62
C VAL A 129 14.84 16.07 3.11
N VAL A 130 14.47 14.97 2.44
CA VAL A 130 14.19 14.99 0.99
C VAL A 130 12.97 15.84 0.66
N VAL A 131 11.86 15.71 1.41
CA VAL A 131 10.63 16.50 1.17
C VAL A 131 10.89 18.00 1.28
N VAL A 132 11.65 18.43 2.29
CA VAL A 132 11.92 19.86 2.54
C VAL A 132 12.96 20.42 1.56
N LEU A 133 14.03 19.67 1.28
CA LEU A 133 15.19 20.19 0.53
C LEU A 133 15.12 19.95 -0.98
N ALA A 134 14.21 19.10 -1.48
CA ALA A 134 14.13 18.84 -2.92
C ALA A 134 13.79 20.13 -3.71
N PRO A 135 14.59 20.48 -4.74
CA PRO A 135 14.41 21.72 -5.52
C PRO A 135 13.37 21.58 -6.64
N SER A 136 12.97 20.35 -6.99
CA SER A 136 12.02 20.10 -8.07
C SER A 136 11.25 18.80 -7.84
N ALA A 137 10.12 18.64 -8.53
CA ALA A 137 9.28 17.45 -8.45
C ALA A 137 10.03 16.18 -8.91
N VAL A 138 10.89 16.33 -9.92
CA VAL A 138 11.69 15.23 -10.47
C VAL A 138 12.69 14.72 -9.43
N VAL A 139 13.40 15.63 -8.74
CA VAL A 139 14.35 15.24 -7.68
C VAL A 139 13.63 14.63 -6.49
N LEU A 140 12.49 15.22 -6.08
CA LEU A 140 11.67 14.70 -4.98
C LEU A 140 11.22 13.26 -5.26
N MET A 141 10.63 13.02 -6.44
CA MET A 141 10.19 11.68 -6.84
C MET A 141 11.37 10.72 -6.99
N GLY A 142 12.46 11.14 -7.64
CA GLY A 142 13.63 10.29 -7.87
C GLY A 142 14.32 9.81 -6.58
N LEU A 143 14.31 10.61 -5.51
CA LEU A 143 14.90 10.25 -4.22
C LEU A 143 13.97 9.45 -3.31
N LEU A 144 12.66 9.71 -3.36
CA LEU A 144 11.69 9.00 -2.52
C LEU A 144 11.29 7.64 -3.09
N TYR A 145 11.19 7.51 -4.42
CA TYR A 145 10.68 6.31 -5.06
C TYR A 145 11.50 5.03 -4.76
N PRO A 146 12.85 5.03 -4.80
CA PRO A 146 13.64 3.87 -4.41
C PRO A 146 13.39 3.43 -2.96
N ILE A 147 13.17 4.39 -2.06
CA ILE A 147 12.87 4.11 -0.66
C ILE A 147 11.47 3.52 -0.48
N MET A 148 10.47 4.01 -1.24
CA MET A 148 9.12 3.43 -1.23
C MET A 148 9.11 1.97 -1.70
N MET A 149 10.06 1.57 -2.55
CA MET A 149 10.17 0.20 -3.04
C MET A 149 10.67 -0.80 -1.98
N ILE A 150 11.46 -0.35 -0.99
CA ILE A 150 12.03 -1.22 0.04
C ILE A 150 10.95 -2.03 0.79
N PRO A 151 9.92 -1.42 1.39
CA PRO A 151 8.88 -2.20 2.07
C PRO A 151 8.10 -3.10 1.10
N GLY A 152 7.81 -2.63 -0.12
CA GLY A 152 7.10 -3.41 -1.12
C GLY A 152 7.84 -4.70 -1.50
N ILE A 153 9.13 -4.59 -1.81
CA ILE A 153 10.00 -5.73 -2.13
C ILE A 153 10.14 -6.64 -0.91
N GLY A 154 10.34 -6.07 0.29
CA GLY A 154 10.43 -6.85 1.53
C GLY A 154 9.20 -7.71 1.78
N PHE A 155 8.00 -7.18 1.56
CA PHE A 155 6.76 -7.95 1.70
C PHE A 155 6.55 -8.95 0.58
N ILE A 156 6.93 -8.65 -0.66
CA ILE A 156 6.92 -9.63 -1.76
C ILE A 156 7.77 -10.85 -1.39
N ILE A 157 9.00 -10.64 -0.91
CA ILE A 157 9.88 -11.74 -0.49
C ILE A 157 9.25 -12.49 0.69
N THR A 158 8.70 -11.76 1.67
CA THR A 158 8.02 -12.34 2.84
C THR A 158 6.88 -13.27 2.41
N PHE A 159 5.95 -12.77 1.59
CA PHE A 159 4.79 -13.53 1.15
C PHE A 159 5.15 -14.66 0.17
N ALA A 160 6.20 -14.52 -0.63
CA ALA A 160 6.73 -15.61 -1.44
C ALA A 160 7.21 -16.77 -0.56
N ILE A 161 7.94 -16.47 0.52
CA ILE A 161 8.42 -17.48 1.47
C ILE A 161 7.25 -18.11 2.23
N THR A 162 6.30 -17.31 2.75
CA THR A 162 5.15 -17.84 3.49
C THR A 162 4.26 -18.70 2.61
N TRP A 163 4.04 -18.30 1.36
CA TRP A 163 3.32 -19.10 0.38
C TRP A 163 4.00 -20.45 0.12
N ARG A 164 5.32 -20.44 -0.15
CA ARG A 164 6.09 -21.67 -0.39
C ARG A 164 6.16 -22.59 0.82
N THR A 165 6.21 -22.03 2.03
CA THR A 165 6.31 -22.80 3.28
C THR A 165 4.96 -23.17 3.88
N GLY A 166 3.85 -22.66 3.34
CA GLY A 166 2.52 -22.82 3.93
C GLY A 166 2.36 -22.16 5.30
N ARG A 167 3.23 -21.19 5.64
CA ARG A 167 3.15 -20.40 6.88
C ARG A 167 2.08 -19.31 6.71
N LEU A 168 1.43 -18.92 7.81
CA LEU A 168 0.25 -18.02 7.86
C LEU A 168 -1.01 -18.63 7.23
N LYS A 169 -1.71 -19.49 7.98
CA LYS A 169 -2.98 -20.08 7.53
C LYS A 169 -4.13 -19.08 7.48
N GLU A 170 -4.03 -18.00 8.26
CA GLU A 170 -5.06 -16.96 8.37
C GLU A 170 -5.12 -16.07 7.12
N ILE A 171 -4.01 -15.91 6.41
CA ILE A 171 -3.89 -14.99 5.27
C ILE A 171 -3.57 -15.78 4.01
N ARG A 172 -4.27 -15.50 2.92
CA ARG A 172 -3.96 -16.03 1.58
C ARG A 172 -2.70 -15.36 1.01
N SER A 173 -1.55 -15.85 1.46
CA SER A 173 -0.22 -15.35 1.08
C SER A 173 0.00 -15.32 -0.44
N ASP A 174 -0.65 -16.20 -1.19
CA ASP A 174 -0.62 -16.23 -2.66
C ASP A 174 -1.30 -15.00 -3.28
N LEU A 175 -2.49 -14.62 -2.79
CA LEU A 175 -3.18 -13.42 -3.23
C LEU A 175 -2.44 -12.15 -2.78
N ALA A 176 -1.91 -12.14 -1.56
CA ALA A 176 -1.13 -11.01 -1.05
C ALA A 176 0.11 -10.76 -1.93
N LEU A 177 0.84 -11.84 -2.27
CA LEU A 177 1.98 -11.77 -3.17
C LEU A 177 1.57 -11.25 -4.55
N LEU A 178 0.52 -11.83 -5.15
CA LEU A 178 0.04 -11.42 -6.48
C LEU A 178 -0.35 -9.93 -6.50
N GLY A 179 -1.13 -9.49 -5.51
CA GLY A 179 -1.53 -8.09 -5.37
C GLY A 179 -0.34 -7.15 -5.25
N LEU A 180 0.64 -7.47 -4.40
CA LEU A 180 1.85 -6.66 -4.23
C LEU A 180 2.71 -6.61 -5.50
N VAL A 181 2.87 -7.73 -6.21
CA VAL A 181 3.60 -7.75 -7.49
C VAL A 181 2.91 -6.84 -8.51
N VAL A 182 1.58 -6.93 -8.63
CA VAL A 182 0.81 -6.07 -9.53
C VAL A 182 0.93 -4.59 -9.15
N ILE A 183 0.91 -4.25 -7.85
CA ILE A 183 1.14 -2.87 -7.37
C ILE A 183 2.54 -2.39 -7.77
N ILE A 184 3.59 -3.18 -7.54
CA ILE A 184 4.96 -2.76 -7.87
C ILE A 184 5.15 -2.58 -9.38
N VAL A 185 4.58 -3.49 -10.19
CA VAL A 185 4.59 -3.36 -11.65
C VAL A 185 3.83 -2.10 -12.08
N SER A 186 2.64 -1.86 -11.53
CA SER A 186 1.87 -0.64 -11.78
C SER A 186 2.69 0.61 -11.51
N GLN A 187 3.32 0.71 -10.33
CA GLN A 187 4.13 1.87 -9.97
C GLN A 187 5.32 2.03 -10.92
N SER A 188 5.97 0.93 -11.31
CA SER A 188 7.13 0.94 -12.20
C SER A 188 6.77 1.42 -13.60
N LEU A 189 5.59 1.02 -14.09
CA LEU A 189 5.05 1.44 -15.38
C LEU A 189 4.59 2.91 -15.38
N LYS A 190 4.31 3.51 -14.21
CA LYS A 190 3.82 4.89 -14.13
C LYS A 190 4.78 5.90 -14.76
N ILE A 191 6.09 5.70 -14.58
CA ILE A 191 7.14 6.57 -15.12
C ILE A 191 7.17 6.54 -16.67
N PRO A 192 7.34 5.38 -17.34
CA PRO A 192 7.38 5.32 -18.79
C PRO A 192 6.04 5.60 -19.47
N LEU A 193 4.90 5.33 -18.81
CA LEU A 193 3.57 5.57 -19.40
C LEU A 193 3.10 7.03 -19.32
N ARG A 194 3.63 7.81 -18.37
CA ARG A 194 3.28 9.24 -18.21
C ARG A 194 3.50 10.07 -19.47
N PRO A 195 4.68 10.06 -20.14
CA PRO A 195 4.87 10.84 -21.37
C PRO A 195 4.01 10.38 -22.54
N LEU A 196 3.47 9.14 -22.48
CA LEU A 196 2.61 8.57 -23.51
C LEU A 196 1.11 8.89 -23.29
N GLY A 197 0.74 9.57 -22.21
CA GLY A 197 -0.67 9.79 -21.85
C GLY A 197 -1.41 8.52 -21.40
N LEU A 198 -0.69 7.42 -21.14
CA LEU A 198 -1.24 6.11 -20.78
C LEU A 198 -1.17 5.84 -19.27
N SER A 199 -1.08 6.88 -18.44
CA SER A 199 -0.95 6.74 -16.99
C SER A 199 -2.14 6.01 -16.34
N PHE A 200 -3.32 6.09 -16.96
CA PHE A 200 -4.52 5.39 -16.49
C PHE A 200 -4.34 3.87 -16.41
N VAL A 201 -3.52 3.27 -17.28
CA VAL A 201 -3.24 1.83 -17.25
C VAL A 201 -2.53 1.45 -15.95
N SER A 202 -1.56 2.27 -15.52
CA SER A 202 -0.89 2.10 -14.24
C SER A 202 -1.91 2.22 -13.10
N ASP A 203 -2.81 3.20 -13.13
CA ASP A 203 -3.80 3.39 -12.07
C ASP A 203 -4.83 2.23 -12.01
N ILE A 204 -5.24 1.65 -13.15
CA ILE A 204 -6.08 0.43 -13.22
C ILE A 204 -5.35 -0.75 -12.58
N LEU A 205 -4.10 -1.00 -12.97
CA LEU A 205 -3.30 -2.08 -12.40
C LEU A 205 -3.12 -1.89 -10.89
N ASN A 206 -2.94 -0.65 -10.43
CA ASN A 206 -2.85 -0.35 -9.00
C ASN A 206 -4.14 -0.73 -8.28
N ALA A 207 -5.30 -0.35 -8.83
CA ALA A 207 -6.60 -0.68 -8.26
C ALA A 207 -6.83 -2.20 -8.17
N ILE A 208 -6.49 -2.94 -9.24
CA ILE A 208 -6.55 -4.40 -9.28
C ILE A 208 -5.62 -5.00 -8.21
N GLY A 209 -4.39 -4.51 -8.11
CA GLY A 209 -3.42 -4.99 -7.13
C GLY A 209 -3.87 -4.76 -5.69
N ILE A 210 -4.45 -3.58 -5.40
CA ILE A 210 -5.05 -3.28 -4.09
C ILE A 210 -6.23 -4.22 -3.81
N PHE A 211 -7.12 -4.42 -4.78
CA PHE A 211 -8.26 -5.32 -4.62
C PHE A 211 -7.82 -6.75 -4.30
N VAL A 212 -6.94 -7.32 -5.13
CA VAL A 212 -6.41 -8.69 -4.97
C VAL A 212 -5.64 -8.82 -3.65
N GLY A 213 -4.80 -7.83 -3.32
CA GLY A 213 -4.05 -7.79 -2.07
C GLY A 213 -4.96 -7.70 -0.84
N GLY A 214 -6.03 -6.91 -0.90
CA GLY A 214 -7.03 -6.81 0.16
C GLY A 214 -7.82 -8.10 0.37
N LEU A 215 -8.23 -8.76 -0.73
CA LEU A 215 -8.91 -10.06 -0.68
C LEU A 215 -8.07 -11.14 0.02
N ALA A 216 -6.75 -11.02 0.02
CA ALA A 216 -5.86 -11.95 0.71
C ALA A 216 -6.12 -12.05 2.22
N PHE A 217 -6.63 -10.98 2.83
CA PHE A 217 -6.92 -10.91 4.27
C PHE A 217 -8.38 -11.17 4.59
N ILE A 218 -9.29 -10.84 3.65
CA ILE A 218 -10.75 -11.01 3.84
C ILE A 218 -11.17 -12.45 3.59
N LEU A 219 -10.56 -13.13 2.61
CA LEU A 219 -10.86 -14.52 2.30
C LEU A 219 -9.95 -15.41 3.13
N PRO A 220 -10.38 -15.91 4.31
CA PRO A 220 -9.58 -16.83 5.07
C PRO A 220 -9.31 -18.07 4.21
N ARG A 221 -8.09 -18.60 4.29
CA ARG A 221 -7.82 -19.93 3.78
C ARG A 221 -8.54 -20.90 4.72
N MET A 222 -9.79 -21.27 4.39
CA MET A 222 -10.52 -22.29 5.15
C MET A 222 -9.67 -23.56 5.16
N ALA A 223 -8.92 -23.77 6.24
CA ALA A 223 -8.04 -24.91 6.41
C ALA A 223 -8.08 -25.33 7.88
N GLY A 224 -9.22 -25.92 8.23
CA GLY A 224 -9.43 -26.68 9.46
C GLY A 224 -9.72 -25.78 10.65
N THR A 225 -10.82 -26.10 11.33
CA THR A 225 -11.01 -25.84 12.75
C THR A 225 -9.67 -25.73 13.47
N VAL A 226 -9.41 -24.56 14.08
CA VAL A 226 -8.48 -24.50 15.21
C VAL A 226 -9.08 -25.45 16.22
N SER A 227 -8.61 -26.70 16.18
CA SER A 227 -8.99 -27.70 17.16
C SER A 227 -8.46 -27.16 18.47
N THR A 228 -9.37 -26.65 19.29
CA THR A 228 -9.29 -26.62 20.75
C THR A 228 -9.15 -28.05 21.27
N LYS A 229 -8.16 -28.81 20.76
CA LYS A 229 -7.65 -29.98 21.44
C LYS A 229 -6.99 -29.41 22.68
N ALA A 230 -7.76 -29.53 23.76
CA ALA A 230 -7.39 -29.29 25.13
C ALA A 230 -5.89 -29.50 25.31
N ILE A 231 -5.25 -28.52 25.93
CA ILE A 231 -3.99 -28.74 26.63
C ILE A 231 -4.20 -30.05 27.42
N PRO A 232 -3.52 -31.16 27.09
CA PRO A 232 -3.61 -32.34 27.92
C PRO A 232 -3.19 -31.89 29.31
N ALA A 233 -4.09 -32.07 30.28
CA ALA A 233 -3.82 -31.76 31.67
C ALA A 233 -2.43 -32.32 31.98
N GLU A 234 -1.50 -31.41 32.22
CA GLU A 234 -0.14 -31.75 32.59
C GLU A 234 -0.28 -32.58 33.85
N ASP A 235 0.03 -33.86 33.70
CA ASP A 235 0.06 -34.88 34.74
C ASP A 235 1.02 -34.35 35.80
N THR A 236 0.44 -33.74 36.83
CA THR A 236 1.16 -33.13 37.94
C THR A 236 1.71 -34.28 38.76
N ALA A 237 2.87 -34.78 38.33
CA ALA A 237 3.63 -35.76 39.09
C ALA A 237 3.87 -35.19 40.49
N PRO A 238 3.52 -35.94 41.56
CA PRO A 238 3.72 -35.46 42.92
C PRO A 238 5.21 -35.29 43.18
N ILE A 239 5.59 -34.09 43.60
CA ILE A 239 6.91 -33.81 44.15
C ILE A 239 6.99 -34.60 45.46
N ILE A 240 7.73 -35.70 45.46
CA ILE A 240 8.10 -36.42 46.67
C ILE A 240 9.21 -35.60 47.33
N THR A 241 8.86 -34.88 48.40
CA THR A 241 9.80 -34.32 49.39
C THR A 241 9.93 -35.25 50.58
#